data_AF-A0A7Z6UZ79-F1
#
_entry.id   AF-A0A7Z6UZ79-F1
#
_cell.length_a   1.000
_cell.length_b   1.000
_cell.length_c   1.000
_cell.angle_alpha   90.00
_cell.angle_beta   90.00
_cell.angle_gamma   90.00
#
_symmetry.space_group_name_H-M   'P 1'
#
loop_
_entity.id
_entity.type
_entity.pdbx_description
1 polymer ?
#
loop_
_entity_poly.entity_id
_entity_poly.type
_entity_poly.pdbx_seq_one_letter_code
_entity_poly.pdbx_strand_id
1 'polypeptide(L)'
;LLSAVHAYGIDNLKISVDNEEIPIMDGSALTYCMLLDEAGIKELDAPKKVMEIKRAVEVREGDKFVKIEPDSQLSLNFTIDFNHPVIAKQAHHFVFSKTAYKEQVAKARTFGFLQEVNYLRSIGLAKGGSLNNCIVLDENSILNKEGLRCEKEFVCHKILDAMGDLMVLGMPVMGKYTSFSGSHKLNSMLVKAILADAKNYEILIASDPAKEFALQKAFA
;
A
#
# COMPACT_ATOMS: atom_id res chain seq x y z
N LEU A 1 3.64 7.83 0.06
CA LEU A 1 2.90 8.78 -0.81
C LEU A 1 1.80 8.13 -1.64
N LEU A 2 2.10 7.29 -2.65
CA LEU A 2 1.08 6.73 -3.56
C LEU A 2 -0.04 5.96 -2.85
N SER A 3 0.26 5.28 -1.75
CA SER A 3 -0.75 4.61 -0.91
C SER A 3 -1.79 5.60 -0.36
N ALA A 4 -1.37 6.79 0.07
CA ALA A 4 -2.28 7.85 0.53
C ALA A 4 -3.07 8.47 -0.62
N VAL A 5 -2.43 8.70 -1.77
CA VAL A 5 -3.08 9.18 -3.00
C VAL A 5 -4.20 8.22 -3.42
N HIS A 6 -3.91 6.92 -3.41
CA HIS A 6 -4.90 5.88 -3.65
C HIS A 6 -6.03 5.95 -2.64
N ALA A 7 -5.74 5.98 -1.34
CA ALA A 7 -6.75 5.98 -0.29
C ALA A 7 -7.68 7.21 -0.31
N TYR A 8 -7.17 8.36 -0.75
CA TYR A 8 -7.94 9.60 -0.91
C TYR A 8 -8.68 9.66 -2.25
N GLY A 9 -8.47 8.69 -3.13
CA GLY A 9 -9.10 8.65 -4.45
C GLY A 9 -8.67 9.82 -5.33
N ILE A 10 -7.44 10.33 -5.19
CA ILE A 10 -6.95 11.44 -6.01
C ILE A 10 -6.56 10.92 -7.40
N ASP A 11 -7.28 11.37 -8.42
CA ASP A 11 -7.04 10.94 -9.81
C ASP A 11 -5.98 11.80 -10.52
N ASN A 12 -5.99 13.10 -10.24
CA ASN A 12 -5.15 14.09 -10.91
C ASN A 12 -4.31 14.85 -9.88
N LEU A 13 -2.99 14.70 -9.94
CA LEU A 13 -2.06 15.33 -9.01
C LEU A 13 -0.72 15.61 -9.69
N LYS A 14 -0.12 16.76 -9.36
CA LYS A 14 1.29 17.04 -9.66
C LYS A 14 2.09 17.02 -8.36
N ILE A 15 3.03 16.10 -8.26
CA ILE A 15 4.00 16.04 -7.15
C ILE A 15 5.30 16.66 -7.66
N SER A 16 5.84 17.63 -6.93
CA SER A 16 7.13 18.25 -7.22
C SER A 16 8.02 18.10 -5.99
N VAL A 17 9.25 17.63 -6.21
CA VAL A 17 10.29 17.47 -5.20
C VAL A 17 11.57 18.07 -5.78
N ASP A 18 12.35 18.75 -4.95
CA ASP A 18 13.59 19.44 -5.32
C ASP A 18 14.84 18.55 -5.13
N ASN A 19 14.62 17.23 -5.02
CA ASN A 19 15.65 16.23 -4.77
C ASN A 19 15.27 14.90 -5.45
N GLU A 20 16.14 13.90 -5.37
CA GLU A 20 15.98 12.60 -6.06
C GLU A 20 14.91 11.69 -5.44
N GLU A 21 14.55 11.91 -4.17
CA GLU A 21 13.66 11.03 -3.41
C GLU A 21 12.50 11.78 -2.76
N ILE A 22 11.36 11.11 -2.70
CA ILE A 22 10.20 11.55 -1.92
C ILE A 22 10.54 11.44 -0.43
N PRO A 23 10.30 12.47 0.40
CA PRO A 23 10.62 12.43 1.83
C PRO A 23 10.02 11.22 2.57
N ILE A 24 10.81 10.55 3.40
CA ILE A 24 10.34 9.37 4.14
C ILE A 24 9.35 9.73 5.25
N MET A 25 9.32 11.00 5.67
CA MET A 25 8.53 11.51 6.79
C MET A 25 8.81 10.69 8.07
N ASP A 26 7.77 10.09 8.67
CA ASP A 26 7.86 9.21 9.82
C ASP A 26 7.92 7.71 9.45
N GLY A 27 8.11 7.40 8.16
CA GLY A 27 8.12 6.04 7.64
C GLY A 27 6.74 5.47 7.33
N SER A 28 5.67 6.24 7.53
CA SER A 28 4.29 5.82 7.26
C SER A 28 3.63 6.71 6.20
N ALA A 29 2.34 6.52 5.96
CA ALA A 29 1.54 7.37 5.08
C ALA A 29 0.81 8.49 5.83
N LEU A 30 0.88 8.53 7.17
CA LEU A 30 0.06 9.43 7.99
C LEU A 30 0.30 10.90 7.65
N THR A 31 1.55 11.33 7.54
CA THR A 31 1.87 12.72 7.20
C THR A 31 1.35 13.10 5.81
N TYR A 32 1.35 12.16 4.87
CA TYR A 32 0.77 12.38 3.54
C TYR A 32 -0.76 12.51 3.59
N CYS A 33 -1.44 11.74 4.44
CA CYS A 33 -2.87 11.92 4.68
C CYS A 33 -3.18 13.32 5.23
N MET A 34 -2.38 13.80 6.18
CA MET A 34 -2.54 15.15 6.75
C MET A 34 -2.34 16.24 5.69
N LEU A 35 -1.31 16.13 4.85
CA LEU A 35 -1.07 17.07 3.74
C LEU A 35 -2.22 17.07 2.72
N LEU A 36 -2.81 15.91 2.43
CA LEU A 36 -3.96 15.79 1.54
C LEU A 36 -5.25 16.34 2.18
N ASP A 37 -5.45 16.14 3.49
CA ASP A 37 -6.56 16.75 4.22
C ASP A 37 -6.47 18.28 4.18
N GLU A 38 -5.26 18.83 4.40
CA GLU A 38 -5.00 20.28 4.39
C GLU A 38 -5.17 20.89 2.99
N ALA A 39 -4.69 20.22 1.95
CA ALA A 39 -4.84 20.68 0.57
C ALA A 39 -6.30 20.66 0.07
N GLY A 40 -7.11 19.75 0.61
CA GLY A 40 -8.49 19.54 0.19
C GLY A 40 -8.61 18.83 -1.17
N ILE A 41 -9.84 18.49 -1.53
CA ILE A 41 -10.17 17.81 -2.79
C ILE A 41 -11.05 18.72 -3.63
N LYS A 42 -10.72 18.87 -4.92
CA LYS A 42 -11.54 19.55 -5.91
C LYS A 42 -12.13 18.53 -6.87
N GLU A 43 -13.45 18.45 -6.91
CA GLU A 43 -14.17 17.68 -7.92
C GLU A 43 -14.05 18.36 -9.30
N LEU A 44 -13.87 17.54 -10.33
CA LEU A 44 -13.79 17.98 -11.72
C LEU A 44 -15.02 17.47 -12.46
N ASP A 45 -15.46 18.21 -13.47
CA ASP A 45 -16.55 17.81 -14.37
C ASP A 45 -16.07 16.75 -15.38
N ALA A 46 -15.70 15.58 -14.85
CA ALA A 46 -15.28 14.42 -15.60
C ALA A 46 -15.56 13.15 -14.77
N PRO A 47 -16.08 12.07 -15.40
CA PRO A 47 -16.40 10.87 -14.66
C PRO A 47 -15.12 10.15 -14.20
N LYS A 48 -15.14 9.67 -12.95
CA LYS A 48 -14.05 8.87 -12.38
C LYS A 48 -13.95 7.52 -13.10
N LYS A 49 -12.72 7.06 -13.33
CA LYS A 49 -12.43 5.73 -13.90
C LYS A 49 -11.99 4.79 -12.80
N VAL A 50 -12.46 3.55 -12.87
CA VAL A 50 -12.12 2.48 -11.91
C VAL A 50 -11.86 1.19 -12.67
N MET A 51 -10.82 0.47 -12.27
CA MET A 51 -10.50 -0.83 -12.82
C MET A 51 -11.23 -1.93 -12.04
N GLU A 52 -12.17 -2.63 -12.68
CA GLU A 52 -12.80 -3.82 -12.12
C GLU A 52 -12.07 -5.06 -12.61
N ILE A 53 -11.58 -5.89 -11.67
CA ILE A 53 -10.94 -7.15 -12.01
C ILE A 53 -11.99 -8.17 -12.45
N LYS A 54 -11.82 -8.76 -13.63
CA LYS A 54 -12.75 -9.73 -14.26
C LYS A 54 -12.27 -11.17 -14.17
N ARG A 55 -10.97 -11.40 -13.96
CA ARG A 55 -10.36 -12.73 -13.83
C ARG A 55 -9.32 -12.75 -12.74
N ALA A 56 -9.14 -13.92 -12.14
CA ALA A 56 -8.05 -14.12 -11.20
C ALA A 56 -6.69 -14.05 -11.93
N VAL A 57 -5.79 -13.22 -11.42
CA VAL A 57 -4.40 -13.09 -11.89
C VAL A 57 -3.48 -13.35 -10.72
N GLU A 58 -2.52 -14.25 -10.88
CA GLU A 58 -1.57 -14.64 -9.82
C GLU A 58 -0.15 -14.63 -10.38
N VAL A 59 0.80 -14.16 -9.56
CA VAL A 59 2.22 -14.26 -9.82
C VAL A 59 2.93 -14.89 -8.62
N ARG A 60 3.93 -15.73 -8.88
CA ARG A 60 4.66 -16.51 -7.89
C ARG A 60 6.17 -16.37 -8.03
N GLU A 61 6.87 -16.47 -6.90
CA GLU A 61 8.32 -16.64 -6.82
C GLU A 61 8.62 -17.61 -5.66
N GLY A 62 8.88 -18.87 -5.98
CA GLY A 62 8.96 -19.95 -5.00
C GLY A 62 7.63 -20.10 -4.25
N ASP A 63 7.70 -20.07 -2.91
CA ASP A 63 6.51 -20.16 -2.04
C ASP A 63 5.75 -18.83 -1.91
N LYS A 64 6.35 -17.71 -2.34
CA LYS A 64 5.75 -16.36 -2.24
C LYS A 64 4.82 -16.12 -3.42
N PHE A 65 3.69 -15.48 -3.15
CA PHE A 65 2.74 -15.14 -4.21
C PHE A 65 1.96 -13.87 -3.91
N VAL A 66 1.49 -13.24 -4.97
CA VAL A 66 0.44 -12.22 -4.91
C VAL A 66 -0.59 -12.53 -5.98
N LYS A 67 -1.86 -12.34 -5.64
CA LYS A 67 -3.01 -12.66 -6.46
C LYS A 67 -4.02 -11.54 -6.36
N ILE A 68 -4.70 -11.23 -7.45
CA ILE A 68 -5.93 -10.44 -7.42
C ILE A 68 -7.06 -11.22 -8.10
N GLU A 69 -8.25 -11.17 -7.52
CA GLU A 69 -9.44 -11.85 -8.05
C GLU A 69 -10.67 -10.93 -8.06
N PRO A 70 -11.69 -11.23 -8.89
CA PRO A 70 -12.90 -10.41 -8.96
C PRO A 70 -13.59 -10.28 -7.61
N ASP A 71 -13.91 -9.04 -7.23
CA ASP A 71 -14.65 -8.70 -6.02
C ASP A 71 -15.33 -7.34 -6.23
N SER A 72 -16.45 -7.09 -5.55
CA SER A 72 -17.23 -5.84 -5.68
C SER A 72 -16.61 -4.68 -4.92
N GLN A 73 -15.61 -4.92 -4.09
CA GLN A 73 -14.88 -3.91 -3.33
C GLN A 73 -13.37 -4.20 -3.35
N LEU A 74 -12.56 -3.21 -2.96
CA LEU A 74 -11.16 -3.45 -2.70
C LEU A 74 -10.98 -4.08 -1.32
N SER A 75 -10.38 -5.26 -1.27
CA SER A 75 -9.95 -5.88 -0.01
C SER A 75 -8.57 -6.51 -0.15
N LEU A 76 -7.81 -6.53 0.94
CA LEU A 76 -6.45 -7.04 0.99
C LEU A 76 -6.33 -8.10 2.09
N ASN A 77 -6.01 -9.32 1.68
CA ASN A 77 -5.56 -10.41 2.55
C ASN A 77 -4.05 -10.49 2.48
N PHE A 78 -3.36 -10.02 3.51
CA PHE A 78 -1.91 -10.06 3.55
C PHE A 78 -1.42 -10.98 4.65
N THR A 79 -0.55 -11.92 4.28
CA THR A 79 0.20 -12.74 5.23
C THR A 79 1.69 -12.46 5.07
N ILE A 80 2.37 -12.21 6.17
CA ILE A 80 3.84 -12.16 6.25
C ILE A 80 4.34 -13.35 7.06
N ASP A 81 5.51 -13.87 6.71
CA ASP A 81 6.15 -14.98 7.41
C ASP A 81 7.64 -14.67 7.52
N PHE A 82 8.02 -13.96 8.59
CA PHE A 82 9.40 -13.57 8.85
C PHE A 82 10.02 -14.52 9.87
N ASN A 83 11.23 -15.00 9.58
CA ASN A 83 12.05 -15.73 10.54
C ASN A 83 12.69 -14.77 11.56
N HIS A 84 11.86 -14.06 12.32
CA HIS A 84 12.27 -13.14 13.37
C HIS A 84 11.27 -13.25 14.53
N PRO A 85 11.71 -13.42 15.79
CA PRO A 85 10.81 -13.76 16.90
C PRO A 85 9.73 -12.71 17.17
N VAL A 86 10.00 -11.43 16.90
CA VAL A 86 9.04 -10.33 17.12
C VAL A 86 8.04 -10.16 15.97
N ILE A 87 8.45 -10.45 14.73
CA ILE A 87 7.56 -10.27 13.57
C ILE A 87 6.76 -11.55 13.39
N ALA A 88 7.45 -12.68 13.34
CA ALA A 88 6.90 -14.01 13.13
C ALA A 88 5.95 -14.05 11.91
N LYS A 89 4.99 -14.98 11.96
CA LYS A 89 3.92 -15.06 10.99
C LYS A 89 2.74 -14.21 11.43
N GLN A 90 2.30 -13.30 10.57
CA GLN A 90 1.13 -12.46 10.82
C GLN A 90 0.20 -12.48 9.61
N ALA A 91 -1.10 -12.42 9.88
CA ALA A 91 -2.12 -12.28 8.86
C ALA A 91 -3.09 -11.15 9.20
N HIS A 92 -3.47 -10.40 8.17
CA HIS A 92 -4.47 -9.35 8.28
C HIS A 92 -5.35 -9.31 7.03
N HIS A 93 -6.67 -9.33 7.27
CA HIS A 93 -7.69 -9.01 6.29
C HIS A 93 -8.11 -7.57 6.49
N PHE A 94 -7.97 -6.76 5.45
CA PHE A 94 -8.33 -5.35 5.44
C PHE A 94 -9.34 -5.09 4.31
N VAL A 95 -10.51 -4.57 4.66
CA VAL A 95 -11.49 -4.08 3.69
C VAL A 95 -11.30 -2.59 3.54
N PHE A 96 -11.12 -2.11 2.31
CA PHE A 96 -10.79 -0.72 2.07
C PHE A 96 -12.00 0.21 2.29
N SER A 97 -11.77 1.21 3.12
CA SER A 97 -12.41 2.53 3.03
C SER A 97 -11.37 3.59 3.40
N LYS A 98 -11.57 4.84 2.99
CA LYS A 98 -10.68 5.95 3.37
C LYS A 98 -10.54 6.07 4.90
N THR A 99 -11.66 5.93 5.62
CA THR A 99 -11.67 5.95 7.10
C THR A 99 -10.85 4.80 7.69
N ALA A 100 -11.13 3.55 7.27
CA ALA A 100 -10.41 2.38 7.77
C ALA A 100 -8.91 2.46 7.44
N TYR A 101 -8.55 2.99 6.28
CA TYR A 101 -7.17 3.23 5.89
C TYR A 101 -6.46 4.18 6.86
N LYS A 102 -7.05 5.35 7.16
CA LYS A 102 -6.47 6.33 8.09
C LYS A 102 -6.30 5.77 9.50
N GLU A 103 -7.23 4.94 9.95
CA GLU A 103 -7.23 4.37 11.29
C GLU A 103 -6.25 3.20 11.46
N GLN A 104 -6.20 2.30 10.47
CA GLN A 104 -5.55 0.98 10.61
C GLN A 104 -4.24 0.84 9.83
N VAL A 105 -4.12 1.50 8.67
CA VAL A 105 -3.03 1.27 7.71
C VAL A 105 -2.07 2.45 7.63
N ALA A 106 -2.59 3.68 7.52
CA ALA A 106 -1.79 4.88 7.24
C ALA A 106 -0.69 5.15 8.27
N LYS A 107 -0.90 4.73 9.53
CA LYS A 107 0.01 4.95 10.65
C LYS A 107 1.16 3.94 10.70
N ALA A 108 1.08 2.85 9.93
CA ALA A 108 2.03 1.76 9.98
C ALA A 108 3.37 2.15 9.35
N ARG A 109 4.41 2.21 10.18
CA ARG A 109 5.76 2.61 9.75
C ARG A 109 6.48 1.47 9.03
N THR A 110 7.39 1.88 8.15
CA THR A 110 8.37 0.96 7.56
C THR A 110 9.27 0.36 8.61
N PHE A 111 9.90 -0.76 8.28
CA PHE A 111 10.73 -1.51 9.21
C PHE A 111 11.93 -2.14 8.51
N GLY A 112 13.01 -2.33 9.26
CA GLY A 112 14.24 -2.94 8.77
C GLY A 112 15.11 -3.48 9.89
N PHE A 113 16.06 -4.34 9.53
CA PHE A 113 16.97 -4.96 10.48
C PHE A 113 18.23 -4.12 10.67
N LEU A 114 18.73 -4.02 11.90
CA LEU A 114 19.89 -3.19 12.25
C LEU A 114 21.13 -3.57 11.42
N GLN A 115 21.37 -4.87 11.21
CA GLN A 115 22.48 -5.36 10.40
C GLN A 115 22.38 -4.89 8.95
N GLU A 116 21.18 -4.95 8.36
CA GLU A 116 20.93 -4.47 7.00
C GLU A 116 21.08 -2.95 6.89
N VAL A 117 20.59 -2.19 7.87
CA VAL A 117 20.75 -0.73 7.91
C VAL A 117 22.23 -0.33 7.98
N ASN A 118 23.02 -1.02 8.80
CA ASN A 118 24.46 -0.78 8.90
C ASN A 118 25.19 -1.10 7.60
N TYR A 119 24.82 -2.20 6.93
CA TYR A 119 25.35 -2.56 5.62
C TYR A 119 24.96 -1.54 4.55
N LEU A 120 23.69 -1.15 4.46
CA LEU A 120 23.22 -0.14 3.50
C LEU A 120 23.96 1.19 3.67
N ARG A 121 24.18 1.62 4.92
CA ARG A 121 24.95 2.84 5.21
C ARG A 121 26.42 2.72 4.79
N SER A 122 27.04 1.55 4.95
CA SER A 122 28.45 1.37 4.57
C SER A 122 28.66 1.46 3.05
N ILE A 123 27.63 1.16 2.25
CA ILE A 123 27.62 1.33 0.79
C ILE A 123 26.94 2.63 0.33
N GLY A 124 26.66 3.55 1.26
CA GLY A 124 26.15 4.89 0.95
C GLY A 124 24.64 5.01 0.73
N LEU A 125 23.86 3.98 1.05
CA LEU A 125 22.39 3.94 1.02
C LEU A 125 21.79 4.17 2.42
N ALA A 126 20.46 4.35 2.50
CA ALA A 126 19.70 4.51 3.76
C ALA A 126 20.25 5.59 4.72
N LYS A 127 20.90 6.64 4.18
CA LYS A 127 21.54 7.72 4.95
C LYS A 127 20.55 8.52 5.80
N GLY A 128 19.31 8.65 5.36
CA GLY A 128 18.24 9.34 6.10
C GLY A 128 17.49 8.45 7.12
N GLY A 129 17.79 7.14 7.19
CA GLY A 129 17.09 6.23 8.09
C GLY A 129 17.40 6.51 9.56
N SER A 130 16.39 6.52 10.41
CA SER A 130 16.50 6.73 11.86
C SER A 130 15.36 6.05 12.61
N LEU A 131 15.45 5.97 13.94
CA LEU A 131 14.36 5.46 14.79
C LEU A 131 13.08 6.31 14.73
N ASN A 132 13.17 7.54 14.19
CA ASN A 132 12.01 8.42 14.02
C ASN A 132 11.21 8.11 12.75
N ASN A 133 11.80 7.41 11.78
CA ASN A 133 11.18 7.15 10.48
C ASN A 133 11.17 5.67 10.07
N CYS A 134 11.58 4.78 10.96
CA CYS A 134 11.61 3.34 10.71
C CYS A 134 11.56 2.59 12.03
N ILE A 135 10.86 1.46 12.05
CA ILE A 135 10.96 0.46 13.11
C ILE A 135 12.23 -0.33 12.87
N VAL A 136 13.20 -0.24 13.77
CA VAL A 136 14.47 -0.95 13.64
C VAL A 136 14.46 -2.16 14.57
N LEU A 137 14.73 -3.33 14.01
CA LEU A 137 14.82 -4.58 14.75
C LEU A 137 16.28 -5.01 14.87
N ASP A 138 16.68 -5.50 16.04
CA ASP A 138 17.89 -6.31 16.17
C ASP A 138 17.56 -7.79 15.89
N GLU A 139 18.31 -8.74 16.45
CA GLU A 139 18.05 -10.18 16.25
C GLU A 139 16.82 -10.68 17.03
N ASN A 140 16.42 -9.98 18.10
CA ASN A 140 15.45 -10.48 19.08
C ASN A 140 14.39 -9.45 19.51
N SER A 141 14.55 -8.17 19.20
CA SER A 141 13.77 -7.08 19.79
C SER A 141 13.59 -5.88 18.85
N ILE A 142 12.67 -4.99 19.22
CA ILE A 142 12.47 -3.68 18.58
C ILE A 142 13.31 -2.64 19.33
N LEU A 143 14.09 -1.85 18.61
CA LEU A 143 14.96 -0.82 19.19
C LEU A 143 14.25 0.51 19.46
N ASN A 144 13.10 0.75 18.83
CA ASN A 144 12.29 1.94 19.08
C ASN A 144 11.72 1.88 20.50
N LYS A 145 12.11 2.83 21.37
CA LYS A 145 11.68 2.87 22.78
C LYS A 145 10.16 2.90 22.97
N GLU A 146 9.45 3.54 22.04
CA GLU A 146 7.99 3.67 22.05
C GLU A 146 7.29 2.40 21.52
N GLY A 147 8.05 1.43 21.02
CA GLY A 147 7.53 0.19 20.46
C GLY A 147 6.74 0.40 19.17
N LEU A 148 5.69 -0.41 19.00
CA LEU A 148 4.78 -0.37 17.86
C LEU A 148 3.60 0.58 18.11
N ARG A 149 3.11 1.23 17.06
CA ARG A 149 1.89 2.06 17.08
C ARG A 149 0.63 1.20 17.14
N CYS A 150 0.70 -0.05 16.67
CA CYS A 150 -0.35 -1.05 16.79
C CYS A 150 0.25 -2.47 16.73
N GLU A 151 -0.48 -3.47 17.23
CA GLU A 151 -0.02 -4.86 17.30
C GLU A 151 0.39 -5.44 15.93
N LYS A 152 -0.34 -5.04 14.87
CA LYS A 152 -0.16 -5.53 13.51
C LYS A 152 0.62 -4.57 12.60
N GLU A 153 1.46 -3.70 13.16
CA GLU A 153 2.11 -2.62 12.40
C GLU A 153 2.91 -3.15 11.19
N PHE A 154 3.61 -4.28 11.32
CA PHE A 154 4.40 -4.87 10.23
C PHE A 154 3.55 -5.30 9.03
N VAL A 155 2.48 -6.08 9.27
CA VAL A 155 1.60 -6.54 8.18
C VAL A 155 0.74 -5.39 7.63
N CYS A 156 0.33 -4.43 8.48
CA CYS A 156 -0.34 -3.21 8.03
C CYS A 156 0.56 -2.37 7.12
N HIS A 157 1.86 -2.27 7.39
CA HIS A 157 2.79 -1.59 6.51
C HIS A 157 2.90 -2.32 5.16
N LYS A 158 2.85 -3.65 5.13
CA LYS A 158 2.83 -4.40 3.86
C LYS A 158 1.54 -4.24 3.07
N ILE A 159 0.40 -4.01 3.74
CA ILE A 159 -0.84 -3.58 3.09
C ILE A 159 -0.71 -2.15 2.53
N LEU A 160 -0.10 -1.23 3.29
CA LEU A 160 0.20 0.12 2.84
C LEU A 160 1.03 0.09 1.56
N ASP A 161 2.11 -0.69 1.54
CA ASP A 161 2.99 -0.91 0.38
C ASP A 161 2.19 -1.43 -0.83
N ALA A 162 1.40 -2.50 -0.65
CA ALA A 162 0.63 -3.09 -1.73
C ALA A 162 -0.41 -2.13 -2.34
N MET A 163 -1.09 -1.33 -1.50
CA MET A 163 -2.00 -0.30 -2.00
C MET A 163 -1.27 0.77 -2.82
N GLY A 164 -0.06 1.15 -2.41
CA GLY A 164 0.78 2.09 -3.16
C GLY A 164 1.24 1.51 -4.50
N ASP A 165 1.66 0.25 -4.52
CA ASP A 165 2.11 -0.43 -5.73
C ASP A 165 0.98 -0.65 -6.74
N LEU A 166 -0.24 -0.97 -6.27
CA LEU A 166 -1.42 -1.09 -7.14
C LEU A 166 -1.82 0.25 -7.76
N MET A 167 -1.56 1.38 -7.09
CA MET A 167 -1.85 2.72 -7.62
C MET A 167 -1.05 3.04 -8.91
N VAL A 168 0.01 2.28 -9.21
CA VAL A 168 0.75 2.38 -10.48
C VAL A 168 -0.15 2.04 -11.70
N LEU A 169 -1.27 1.34 -11.50
CA LEU A 169 -2.30 1.15 -12.53
C LEU A 169 -2.97 2.47 -12.96
N GLY A 170 -2.77 3.55 -12.20
CA GLY A 170 -3.24 4.90 -12.53
C GLY A 170 -4.71 5.16 -12.24
N MET A 171 -5.41 4.21 -11.61
CA MET A 171 -6.79 4.34 -11.17
C MET A 171 -7.08 3.39 -10.01
N PRO A 172 -8.13 3.67 -9.20
CA PRO A 172 -8.59 2.72 -8.20
C PRO A 172 -8.95 1.36 -8.79
N VAL A 173 -8.74 0.31 -8.00
CA VAL A 173 -9.01 -1.08 -8.38
C VAL A 173 -10.11 -1.67 -7.49
N MET A 174 -11.08 -2.35 -8.09
CA MET A 174 -12.03 -3.21 -7.39
C MET A 174 -11.63 -4.67 -7.61
N GLY A 175 -11.46 -5.39 -6.50
CA GLY A 175 -10.94 -6.74 -6.50
C GLY A 175 -10.38 -7.11 -5.15
N LYS A 176 -10.26 -8.41 -4.93
CA LYS A 176 -9.67 -8.97 -3.71
C LYS A 176 -8.23 -9.33 -3.97
N TYR A 177 -7.33 -8.61 -3.32
CA TYR A 177 -5.91 -8.86 -3.33
C TYR A 177 -5.56 -9.87 -2.22
N THR A 178 -4.80 -10.91 -2.55
CA THR A 178 -4.30 -11.90 -1.58
C THR A 178 -2.80 -12.09 -1.77
N SER A 179 -2.05 -12.05 -0.68
CA SER A 179 -0.59 -12.13 -0.67
C SER A 179 -0.08 -13.05 0.43
N PHE A 180 0.90 -13.87 0.09
CA PHE A 180 1.76 -14.56 1.05
C PHE A 180 3.20 -14.12 0.82
N SER A 181 3.73 -13.37 1.78
CA SER A 181 5.09 -12.80 1.75
C SER A 181 5.39 -12.01 0.46
N GLY A 182 4.38 -11.25 -0.02
CA GLY A 182 4.50 -10.37 -1.18
C GLY A 182 5.55 -9.27 -1.02
N SER A 183 6.03 -8.76 -2.14
CA SER A 183 7.08 -7.73 -2.22
C SER A 183 6.77 -6.74 -3.35
N HIS A 184 7.43 -5.58 -3.37
CA HIS A 184 7.28 -4.62 -4.47
C HIS A 184 7.58 -5.25 -5.84
N LYS A 185 8.53 -6.19 -5.92
CA LYS A 185 8.82 -6.95 -7.14
C LYS A 185 7.60 -7.77 -7.59
N LEU A 186 7.01 -8.55 -6.67
CA LEU A 186 5.82 -9.35 -6.96
C LEU A 186 4.61 -8.47 -7.31
N ASN A 187 4.42 -7.34 -6.61
CA ASN A 187 3.35 -6.39 -6.92
C ASN A 187 3.52 -5.77 -8.30
N SER A 188 4.74 -5.40 -8.67
CA SER A 188 5.05 -4.91 -10.02
C SER A 188 4.80 -5.98 -11.09
N MET A 189 5.17 -7.24 -10.82
CA MET A 189 4.86 -8.37 -11.70
C MET A 189 3.36 -8.58 -11.86
N LEU A 190 2.59 -8.44 -10.76
CA LEU A 190 1.13 -8.56 -10.79
C LEU A 190 0.50 -7.45 -11.63
N VAL A 191 0.93 -6.19 -11.45
CA VAL A 191 0.46 -5.05 -12.27
C VAL A 191 0.71 -5.33 -13.75
N LYS A 192 1.91 -5.80 -14.13
CA LYS A 192 2.21 -6.19 -15.51
C LYS A 192 1.33 -7.34 -16.00
N ALA A 193 1.10 -8.35 -15.16
CA ALA A 193 0.27 -9.50 -15.51
C ALA A 193 -1.21 -9.14 -15.69
N ILE A 194 -1.74 -8.22 -14.87
CA ILE A 194 -3.10 -7.68 -15.04
C ILE A 194 -3.22 -7.01 -16.41
N LEU A 195 -2.28 -6.12 -16.74
CA LEU A 195 -2.28 -5.35 -17.98
C LEU A 195 -1.93 -6.17 -19.24
N ALA A 196 -1.40 -7.39 -19.09
CA ALA A 196 -1.00 -8.23 -20.21
C ALA A 196 -2.17 -8.82 -21.02
N ASP A 197 -3.36 -8.91 -20.43
CA ASP A 197 -4.58 -9.37 -21.12
C ASP A 197 -5.76 -8.45 -20.75
N ALA A 198 -6.34 -7.78 -21.75
CA ALA A 198 -7.50 -6.92 -21.57
C ALA A 198 -8.73 -7.67 -21.03
N LYS A 199 -8.77 -9.00 -21.06
CA LYS A 199 -9.83 -9.81 -20.44
C LYS A 199 -9.70 -9.90 -18.92
N ASN A 200 -8.58 -9.47 -18.34
CA ASN A 200 -8.37 -9.50 -16.89
C ASN A 200 -9.11 -8.39 -16.16
N TYR A 201 -9.44 -7.29 -16.84
CA TYR A 201 -10.05 -6.13 -16.22
C TYR A 201 -11.01 -5.41 -17.16
N GLU A 202 -11.88 -4.59 -16.58
CA GLU A 202 -12.75 -3.66 -17.29
C GLU A 202 -12.58 -2.28 -16.67
N ILE A 203 -12.52 -1.23 -17.51
CA ILE A 203 -12.51 0.14 -17.01
C ILE A 203 -13.96 0.60 -16.93
N LEU A 204 -14.41 0.80 -15.71
CA LEU A 204 -15.72 1.36 -15.43
C LEU A 204 -15.60 2.86 -15.38
N ILE A 205 -16.55 3.52 -16.05
CA ILE A 205 -16.77 4.95 -15.95
C ILE A 205 -17.91 5.11 -14.95
N ALA A 206 -17.71 5.90 -13.90
CA ALA A 206 -18.73 6.17 -12.89
C ALA A 206 -19.88 7.04 -13.47
N SER A 207 -20.68 6.43 -14.35
CA SER A 207 -21.98 6.91 -14.82
C SER A 207 -23.10 5.91 -14.48
N ASP A 208 -22.75 4.78 -13.86
CA ASP A 208 -23.68 3.78 -13.33
C ASP A 208 -23.95 4.08 -11.84
N PRO A 209 -25.20 4.42 -11.45
CA PRO A 209 -25.53 4.87 -10.09
C PRO A 209 -25.17 3.87 -8.98
N ALA A 210 -25.26 2.55 -9.25
CA ALA A 210 -24.97 1.54 -8.23
C ALA A 210 -23.46 1.43 -7.96
N LYS A 211 -22.65 1.53 -9.01
CA LYS A 211 -21.19 1.51 -8.94
C LYS A 211 -20.64 2.82 -8.38
N GLU A 212 -21.27 3.93 -8.73
CA GLU A 212 -20.98 5.24 -8.17
C GLU A 212 -21.20 5.27 -6.65
N PHE A 213 -22.30 4.69 -6.14
CA PHE A 213 -22.56 4.62 -4.71
C PHE A 213 -21.50 3.80 -3.94
N ALA A 214 -21.08 2.65 -4.47
CA ALA A 214 -20.05 1.82 -3.85
C ALA A 214 -18.69 2.56 -3.80
N LEU A 215 -18.35 3.28 -4.86
CA LEU A 215 -17.13 4.09 -4.94
C LEU A 215 -17.20 5.29 -4.00
N GLN A 216 -18.30 6.03 -4.00
CA GLN A 216 -18.52 7.13 -3.06
C GLN A 216 -18.40 6.63 -1.62
N LYS A 217 -18.97 5.47 -1.29
CA LYS A 217 -18.87 4.90 0.06
C LYS A 217 -17.44 4.48 0.43
N ALA A 218 -16.65 3.97 -0.52
CA ALA A 218 -15.28 3.56 -0.26
C ALA A 218 -14.34 4.77 -0.07
N PHE A 219 -14.56 5.86 -0.81
CA PHE A 219 -13.70 7.05 -0.82
C PHE A 219 -14.19 8.24 0.01
N ALA A 220 -15.43 8.18 0.52
CA ALA A 220 -15.94 9.11 1.55
C ALA A 220 -15.09 9.05 2.82
#